data_AF-A0A447QKA7-F1
#
_entry.id   AF-A0A447QKA7-F1
#
_cell.length_a   1.000
_cell.length_b   1.000
_cell.length_c   1.000
_cell.angle_alpha   90.00
_cell.angle_beta   90.00
_cell.angle_gamma   90.00
#
_symmetry.space_group_name_H-M   'P 1'
#
loop_
_entity.id
_entity.type
_entity.pdbx_description
1 polymer ?
#
loop_
_entity_poly.entity_id
_entity_poly.type
_entity_poly.pdbx_seq_one_letter_code
_entity_poly.pdbx_strand_id
1 'polypeptide(L)'
;MLFKNFGVTRHGRVVFYDYDEICYMTEVNFRDIPPPRYPEDELASEPWYSIAPNDVFPEEFRHFLCSDPRIRQVFEALHGDLFEAAYWRGLQQRIRQGHVEDVFAYRKRRRFSQRGAPQLSATA
;
A
#
# COMPACT_ATOMS: atom_id res chain seq x y z
N MET A 1 7.55 -7.16 0.00
CA MET A 1 7.59 -5.99 -0.92
C MET A 1 8.77 -5.08 -0.60
N LEU A 2 9.91 -5.22 -1.29
CA LEU A 2 11.12 -4.40 -1.07
C LEU A 2 11.52 -3.64 -2.34
N PHE A 3 12.16 -2.47 -2.21
CA PHE A 3 12.60 -1.66 -3.36
C PHE A 3 13.52 -2.42 -4.33
N LYS A 4 14.29 -3.39 -3.82
CA LYS A 4 15.16 -4.27 -4.62
C LYS A 4 14.39 -5.16 -5.62
N ASN A 5 13.06 -5.23 -5.54
CA ASN A 5 12.21 -6.02 -6.44
C ASN A 5 11.53 -5.14 -7.51
N PHE A 6 11.86 -3.84 -7.54
CA PHE A 6 11.30 -2.86 -8.46
C PHE A 6 12.38 -2.16 -9.29
N GLY A 7 12.11 -2.02 -10.59
CA GLY A 7 12.96 -1.31 -11.54
C GLY A 7 12.37 0.04 -11.95
N VAL A 8 13.21 0.95 -12.41
CA VAL A 8 12.82 2.26 -12.93
C VAL A 8 13.10 2.32 -14.42
N THR A 9 12.07 2.60 -15.22
CA THR A 9 12.19 2.77 -16.68
C THR A 9 12.84 4.12 -17.03
N ARG A 10 13.25 4.28 -18.30
CA ARG A 10 13.79 5.57 -18.82
C ARG A 10 12.86 6.78 -18.59
N HIS A 11 11.55 6.56 -18.48
CA HIS A 11 10.56 7.61 -18.23
C HIS A 11 10.23 7.81 -16.74
N GLY A 12 11.00 7.20 -15.83
CA GLY A 12 10.79 7.32 -14.39
C GLY A 12 9.57 6.55 -13.86
N ARG A 13 9.08 5.55 -14.61
CA ARG A 13 8.00 4.66 -14.14
C ARG A 13 8.58 3.49 -13.36
N VAL A 14 7.94 3.13 -12.26
CA VAL A 14 8.28 1.97 -11.44
C VAL A 14 7.60 0.72 -12.00
N VAL A 15 8.34 -0.39 -12.08
CA VAL A 15 7.87 -1.69 -12.58
C VAL A 15 8.36 -2.78 -11.64
N PHE A 16 7.46 -3.68 -11.23
CA PHE A 16 7.79 -4.86 -10.43
C PHE A 16 8.34 -5.97 -11.34
N TYR A 17 9.37 -6.70 -10.91
CA TYR A 17 10.01 -7.74 -11.75
C TYR A 17 10.32 -9.07 -11.07
N ASP A 18 10.31 -9.14 -9.73
CA ASP A 18 10.62 -10.36 -8.99
C ASP A 18 9.33 -11.15 -8.73
N TYR A 19 9.18 -12.31 -9.37
CA TYR A 19 7.90 -13.03 -9.39
C TYR A 19 7.85 -14.27 -8.52
N ASP A 20 8.90 -14.56 -7.75
CA ASP A 20 8.97 -15.81 -6.98
C ASP A 20 7.99 -15.83 -5.79
N GLU A 21 7.68 -14.66 -5.22
CA GLU A 21 6.80 -14.49 -4.04
C GLU A 21 5.39 -13.96 -4.39
N ILE A 22 4.97 -13.99 -5.66
CA ILE A 22 3.63 -13.48 -6.02
C ILE A 22 2.54 -14.49 -5.67
N CYS A 23 1.43 -13.97 -5.15
CA CYS A 23 0.19 -14.72 -4.95
C CYS A 23 -1.01 -13.83 -5.29
N TYR A 24 -2.20 -14.43 -5.44
CA TYR A 24 -3.40 -13.65 -5.69
C TYR A 24 -3.86 -12.97 -4.40
N MET A 25 -4.31 -11.72 -4.51
CA MET A 25 -4.89 -10.99 -3.37
C MET A 25 -6.04 -11.76 -2.71
N THR A 26 -6.77 -12.61 -3.45
CA THR A 26 -7.88 -13.42 -2.92
C THR A 26 -7.45 -14.56 -2.00
N GLU A 27 -6.17 -14.95 -2.05
CA GLU A 27 -5.57 -16.05 -1.26
C GLU A 27 -4.91 -15.54 0.02
N VAL A 28 -4.68 -14.22 0.11
CA VAL A 28 -4.04 -13.55 1.25
C VAL A 28 -5.06 -13.21 2.34
N ASN A 29 -4.66 -13.37 3.60
CA ASN A 29 -5.43 -12.94 4.76
C ASN A 29 -4.83 -11.68 5.38
N PHE A 30 -5.41 -10.51 5.06
CA PHE A 30 -4.95 -9.23 5.60
C PHE A 30 -5.50 -8.99 7.00
N ARG A 31 -4.60 -8.96 7.99
CA ARG A 31 -4.93 -8.82 9.41
C ARG A 31 -4.34 -7.55 9.99
N ASP A 32 -5.00 -7.00 10.99
CA ASP A 32 -4.39 -5.98 11.85
C ASP A 32 -3.49 -6.67 12.89
N ILE A 33 -2.40 -6.03 13.28
CA ILE A 33 -1.58 -6.51 14.41
C ILE A 33 -2.40 -6.34 15.70
N PRO A 34 -2.64 -7.42 16.48
CA PRO A 34 -3.38 -7.32 17.73
C PRO A 34 -2.65 -6.41 18.74
N PRO A 35 -3.38 -5.58 19.52
CA PRO A 35 -2.77 -4.76 20.56
C PRO A 35 -2.15 -5.65 21.66
N PRO A 36 -1.02 -5.26 22.25
CA PRO A 36 -0.38 -6.02 23.32
C PRO A 36 -1.34 -6.24 24.48
N ARG A 37 -1.36 -7.44 25.06
CA ARG A 37 -2.29 -7.76 26.17
C ARG A 37 -1.74 -7.22 27.49
N TYR A 38 -0.42 -7.23 27.61
CA TYR A 38 0.34 -6.78 28.77
C TYR A 38 1.59 -6.02 28.34
N PRO A 39 2.20 -5.18 29.19
CA PRO A 39 3.41 -4.44 28.86
C PRO A 39 4.59 -5.32 28.43
N GLU A 40 4.67 -6.56 28.93
CA GLU A 40 5.75 -7.49 28.57
C GLU A 40 5.65 -7.95 27.10
N ASP A 41 4.44 -8.00 26.53
CA ASP A 41 4.22 -8.37 25.13
C ASP A 41 4.83 -7.32 24.18
N GLU A 42 4.98 -6.06 24.59
CA GLU A 42 5.62 -5.01 23.77
C GLU A 42 7.14 -5.21 23.63
N LEU A 43 7.74 -5.91 24.58
CA LEU A 43 9.18 -6.18 24.65
C LEU A 43 9.53 -7.60 24.18
N ALA A 44 8.52 -8.40 23.84
CA ALA A 44 8.71 -9.77 23.39
C ALA A 44 9.42 -9.80 22.03
N SER A 45 10.40 -10.70 21.89
CA SER A 45 11.11 -10.92 20.63
C SER A 45 10.28 -11.72 19.61
N GLU A 46 9.25 -12.41 20.07
CA GLU A 46 8.37 -13.25 19.26
C GLU A 46 6.91 -12.79 19.40
N PRO A 47 6.10 -12.84 18.31
CA PRO A 47 4.68 -12.55 18.38
C PRO A 47 3.94 -13.53 19.32
N TRP A 48 3.11 -13.01 20.21
CA TRP A 48 2.28 -13.83 21.11
C TRP A 48 1.00 -14.36 20.44
N TYR A 49 0.69 -13.90 19.23
CA TYR A 49 -0.47 -14.31 18.44
C TYR A 49 -0.05 -15.28 17.32
N SER A 50 -0.97 -16.16 16.93
CA SER A 50 -0.72 -17.12 15.85
C SER A 50 -0.67 -16.42 14.49
N ILE A 51 0.31 -16.82 13.67
CA ILE A 51 0.50 -16.34 12.30
C ILE A 51 0.40 -17.54 11.35
N ALA A 52 -0.55 -17.50 10.42
CA ALA A 52 -0.69 -18.49 9.36
C ALA A 52 0.15 -18.13 8.12
N PRO A 53 0.48 -19.09 7.23
CA PRO A 53 1.36 -18.82 6.08
C PRO A 53 0.91 -17.69 5.14
N ASN A 54 -0.39 -17.45 5.01
CA ASN A 54 -0.95 -16.41 4.14
C ASN A 54 -1.38 -15.16 4.90
N ASP A 55 -1.07 -15.06 6.20
CA ASP A 55 -1.35 -13.86 6.97
C ASP A 55 -0.38 -12.75 6.58
N VAL A 56 -0.93 -11.57 6.32
CA VAL A 56 -0.16 -10.38 5.98
C VAL A 56 -0.59 -9.25 6.89
N PHE A 57 0.39 -8.57 7.50
CA PHE A 57 0.23 -7.43 8.40
C PHE A 57 0.84 -6.17 7.73
N PRO A 58 0.03 -5.35 7.04
CA PRO A 58 0.53 -4.21 6.28
C PRO A 58 1.27 -3.16 7.13
N GLU A 59 0.99 -3.09 8.43
CA GLU A 59 1.66 -2.23 9.39
C GLU A 59 3.18 -2.49 9.44
N GLU A 60 3.59 -3.76 9.26
CA GLU A 60 5.00 -4.16 9.27
C GLU A 60 5.77 -3.62 8.07
N PHE A 61 5.09 -3.30 6.96
CA PHE A 61 5.74 -2.75 5.77
C PHE A 61 6.48 -1.44 6.08
N ARG A 62 6.02 -0.69 7.09
CA ARG A 62 6.68 0.54 7.55
C ARG A 62 8.12 0.28 7.97
N HIS A 63 8.41 -0.84 8.62
CA HIS A 63 9.75 -1.17 9.08
C HIS A 63 10.74 -1.29 7.91
N PHE A 64 10.28 -1.93 6.82
CA PHE A 64 11.10 -2.21 5.64
C PHE A 64 11.16 -1.07 4.62
N LEU A 65 10.07 -0.31 4.46
CA LEU A 65 9.97 0.74 3.45
C LEU A 65 10.40 2.12 3.96
N CYS A 66 10.36 2.34 5.27
CA CYS A 66 10.55 3.66 5.89
C CYS A 66 11.80 3.76 6.77
N SER A 67 12.82 2.94 6.53
CA SER A 67 14.08 3.00 7.29
C SER A 67 14.85 4.30 7.05
N ASP A 68 14.77 4.91 5.86
CA ASP A 68 15.29 6.26 5.58
C ASP A 68 14.22 7.32 5.97
N PRO A 69 14.52 8.26 6.89
CA PRO A 69 13.56 9.29 7.31
C PRO A 69 12.99 10.14 6.17
N ARG A 70 13.77 10.38 5.10
CA ARG A 70 13.32 11.16 3.94
C ARG A 70 12.26 10.41 3.15
N ILE A 71 12.46 9.09 3.00
CA ILE A 71 11.50 8.21 2.33
C ILE A 71 10.25 8.09 3.19
N ARG A 72 10.40 7.89 4.50
CA ARG A 72 9.31 7.81 5.46
C ARG A 72 8.35 8.99 5.34
N GLN A 73 8.88 10.22 5.40
CA GLN A 73 8.05 11.43 5.35
C GLN A 73 7.20 11.52 4.08
N VAL A 74 7.80 11.21 2.92
CA VAL A 74 7.09 11.25 1.63
C VAL A 74 6.09 10.11 1.51
N PHE A 75 6.46 8.91 1.94
CA PHE A 75 5.62 7.72 1.84
C PHE A 75 4.40 7.82 2.75
N GLU A 76 4.56 8.28 3.99
CA GLU A 76 3.44 8.52 4.90
C GLU A 76 2.48 9.59 4.36
N ALA A 77 3.01 10.67 3.78
CA ALA A 77 2.20 11.75 3.24
C ALA A 77 1.38 11.36 1.99
N LEU A 78 1.89 10.42 1.17
CA LEU A 78 1.27 10.06 -0.12
C LEU A 78 0.59 8.68 -0.13
N HIS A 79 1.05 7.76 0.71
CA HIS A 79 0.76 6.32 0.64
C HIS A 79 0.60 5.68 2.04
N GLY A 80 0.13 6.45 3.03
CA GLY A 80 -0.13 5.94 4.38
C GLY A 80 -1.17 4.82 4.43
N ASP A 81 -2.10 4.81 3.46
CA ASP A 81 -3.13 3.79 3.27
C ASP A 81 -2.55 2.38 3.06
N LEU A 82 -1.34 2.27 2.49
CA LEU A 82 -0.69 0.98 2.29
C LEU A 82 -0.31 0.26 3.59
N PHE A 83 -0.26 0.97 4.72
CA PHE A 83 0.00 0.41 6.04
C PHE A 83 -1.26 -0.03 6.78
N GLU A 84 -2.44 0.21 6.22
CA GLU A 84 -3.72 -0.10 6.85
C GLU A 84 -4.30 -1.39 6.26
N ALA A 85 -4.52 -2.42 7.07
CA ALA A 85 -5.10 -3.67 6.58
C ALA A 85 -6.50 -3.47 5.97
N ALA A 86 -7.26 -2.48 6.45
CA ALA A 86 -8.56 -2.11 5.91
C ALA A 86 -8.53 -1.73 4.42
N TYR A 87 -7.49 -1.02 3.97
CA TYR A 87 -7.30 -0.67 2.56
C TYR A 87 -7.23 -1.92 1.68
N TRP A 88 -6.38 -2.86 2.07
CA TRP A 88 -6.16 -4.11 1.33
C TRP A 88 -7.40 -5.00 1.34
N ARG A 89 -8.11 -5.10 2.48
CA ARG A 89 -9.40 -5.81 2.54
C ARG A 89 -10.44 -5.18 1.61
N GLY A 90 -10.48 -3.84 1.52
CA GLY A 90 -11.36 -3.13 0.59
C GLY A 90 -11.09 -3.48 -0.87
N LEU A 91 -9.81 -3.50 -1.27
CA LEU A 91 -9.40 -3.95 -2.61
C LEU A 91 -9.78 -5.41 -2.87
N GLN A 92 -9.50 -6.29 -1.90
CA GLN A 92 -9.83 -7.71 -1.97
C GLN A 92 -11.34 -7.94 -2.15
N GLN A 93 -12.17 -7.15 -1.45
CA GLN A 93 -13.63 -7.21 -1.57
C GLN A 93 -14.09 -6.77 -2.96
N ARG A 94 -13.54 -5.69 -3.53
CA ARG A 94 -13.86 -5.24 -4.89
C ARG A 94 -13.51 -6.30 -5.93
N ILE A 95 -12.35 -6.93 -5.79
CA ILE A 95 -11.91 -8.04 -6.66
C ILE A 95 -12.88 -9.22 -6.56
N ARG A 96 -13.27 -9.63 -5.34
CA ARG A 96 -14.24 -10.72 -5.13
C ARG A 96 -15.63 -10.41 -5.68
N GLN A 97 -16.00 -9.14 -5.75
CA GLN A 97 -17.24 -8.67 -6.37
C GLN A 97 -17.15 -8.63 -7.92
N GLY A 98 -16.02 -9.05 -8.50
CA GLY A 98 -15.80 -9.03 -9.94
C GLY A 98 -15.52 -7.64 -10.51
N HIS A 99 -15.24 -6.65 -9.66
CA HIS A 99 -14.88 -5.32 -10.13
C HIS A 99 -13.47 -5.32 -10.72
N VAL A 100 -13.33 -4.74 -11.92
CA VAL A 100 -12.06 -4.52 -12.59
C VAL A 100 -11.75 -3.03 -12.54
N GLU A 101 -10.63 -2.67 -11.90
CA GLU A 101 -10.23 -1.27 -11.75
C GLU A 101 -9.79 -0.62 -13.06
N ASP A 102 -10.07 0.68 -13.17
CA ASP A 102 -9.61 1.50 -14.28
C ASP A 102 -8.08 1.74 -14.20
N VAL A 103 -7.36 1.37 -15.25
CA VAL A 103 -5.92 1.64 -15.37
C VAL A 103 -5.66 2.59 -16.53
N PHE A 104 -5.08 3.75 -16.22
CA PHE A 104 -4.75 4.76 -17.23
C PHE A 104 -3.24 4.74 -17.54
N ALA A 105 -2.89 4.55 -18.81
CA ALA A 105 -1.49 4.57 -19.28
C ALA A 105 -0.87 5.98 -19.33
N TYR A 106 -1.49 6.99 -18.70
CA TYR A 106 -1.09 8.39 -18.68
C TYR A 106 -1.32 9.04 -17.30
N ARG A 107 -0.67 10.19 -17.05
CA ARG A 107 -0.82 10.93 -15.78
C ARG A 107 -2.25 11.43 -15.57
N LYS A 108 -2.80 11.30 -14.36
CA LYS A 108 -4.17 11.73 -13.99
C LYS A 108 -4.54 13.13 -14.51
N ARG A 109 -3.64 14.12 -14.38
CA ARG A 109 -3.81 15.51 -14.89
C ARG A 109 -4.11 15.65 -16.39
N ARG A 110 -3.88 14.59 -17.19
CA ARG A 110 -4.22 14.58 -18.62
C ARG A 110 -5.65 14.12 -18.89
N ARG A 111 -6.39 13.62 -17.89
CA ARG A 111 -7.78 13.17 -18.02
C ARG A 111 -8.68 14.35 -18.41
N PHE A 112 -9.52 14.18 -19.42
CA PHE A 112 -10.36 15.28 -19.93
C PHE A 112 -11.30 15.84 -18.86
N SER A 113 -11.85 14.99 -17.98
CA SER A 113 -12.70 15.42 -16.87
C SER A 113 -11.99 16.30 -15.82
N GLN A 114 -10.65 16.32 -15.80
CA GLN A 114 -9.86 17.15 -14.89
C GLN A 114 -9.36 18.45 -15.55
N ARG A 115 -9.58 18.64 -16.86
CA ARG A 115 -9.11 19.81 -17.61
C ARG A 115 -10.09 21.00 -17.59
N GLY A 116 -11.30 20.81 -17.06
CA GLY A 116 -12.43 21.74 -17.24
C GLY A 116 -12.95 22.45 -16.00
N ALA A 117 -12.23 22.50 -14.88
CA ALA A 117 -12.65 23.36 -13.77
C ALA A 117 -12.13 24.79 -14.04
N PRO A 118 -12.99 25.77 -14.42
CA PRO A 118 -12.56 27.16 -14.44
C PRO A 118 -12.13 27.54 -13.02
N GLN A 119 -10.92 28.07 -12.89
CA GLN A 119 -10.54 28.81 -11.69
C GLN A 119 -11.46 30.03 -11.64
N LEU A 120 -12.46 30.00 -10.75
CA LEU A 120 -13.19 31.20 -10.36
C LEU A 120 -12.18 32.10 -9.64
N SER A 121 -11.52 32.97 -10.38
CA SER A 121 -10.78 34.11 -9.85
C SER A 121 -11.79 35.01 -9.15
N ALA A 122 -11.80 34.98 -7.81
CA ALA A 122 -12.51 35.95 -7.00
C ALA A 122 -11.80 37.30 -7.15
N THR A 123 -12.35 38.14 -8.03
CA THR A 123 -12.08 39.57 -8.07
C THR A 123 -13.37 40.30 -7.76
N ALA A 124 -13.46 40.86 -6.55
CA ALA A 124 -14.10 42.12 -6.22
C ALA A 124 -13.52 42.60 -4.89
#